data_AF-A0A1F1PY50-F1
#
_entry.id   AF-A0A1F1PY50-F1
#
_cell.length_a   1.000
_cell.length_b   1.000
_cell.length_c   1.000
_cell.angle_alpha   90.00
_cell.angle_beta   90.00
_cell.angle_gamma   90.00
#
_symmetry.space_group_name_H-M   'P 1'
#
loop_
_entity.id
_entity.type
_entity.pdbx_description
1 polymer ?
#
loop_
_entity_poly.entity_id
_entity_poly.type
_entity_poly.pdbx_seq_one_letter_code
_entity_poly.pdbx_strand_id
1 'polypeptide(L)'
;MIELKNLSKTFNVNGKDVKAVDAVSLTVNEGEICVFLGPSGCGKSTTLKMINRLITPTSGQVLINGEDTSALDEVTLRRHIGYVIQQIGLFPNMTIEENITVVPRLLGWDKQRCHERARELMHMIKLEPKQYLQRYPRELSGGQQQRIGVIRALAAEAPVLLMDEPFGAVDPINREMIQNEFFEMQRALNKTVIMVSHDIDEAIKLGDKIAIFRAGKLLQLDHPDTLLAHPVDDFVSNFVGQDSTLKRLLLVRAEDAADNAPSLSPETPVSDALELMDEHDRRYVVVTDAQNRALGYVRRRDLHRQQGSCGDFLRPFNATAAHDEHLRILLSRMYEFNRAWLPVLDAEQVFLGEVTQESIAAYLSSGRSRGGKTSIVSPAETVVAL
;
A
#
# COMPACT_ATOMS: atom_id res chain seq x y z
N MET A 1 10.84 12.85 -3.22
CA MET A 1 11.00 12.49 -1.79
C MET A 1 10.43 13.60 -0.90
N ILE A 2 9.75 13.29 0.21
CA ILE A 2 9.28 14.27 1.21
C ILE A 2 9.91 13.95 2.57
N GLU A 3 10.48 14.94 3.25
CA GLU A 3 11.11 14.79 4.56
C GLU A 3 10.59 15.87 5.52
N LEU A 4 10.15 15.47 6.71
CA LEU A 4 9.79 16.36 7.81
C LEU A 4 10.87 16.27 8.89
N LYS A 5 11.38 17.42 9.35
CA LYS A 5 12.39 17.49 10.42
C LYS A 5 11.86 18.26 11.60
N ASN A 6 11.55 17.55 12.69
CA ASN A 6 11.07 18.10 13.97
C ASN A 6 9.90 19.10 13.78
N LEU A 7 9.02 18.82 12.82
CA LEU A 7 7.97 19.72 12.40
C LEU A 7 6.98 19.94 13.54
N SER A 8 6.74 21.20 13.90
CA SER A 8 5.87 21.57 15.01
C SER A 8 4.91 22.69 14.66
N LYS A 9 3.70 22.63 15.22
CA LYS A 9 2.72 23.71 15.16
C LYS A 9 2.07 23.94 16.51
N THR A 10 2.17 25.18 16.99
CA THR A 10 1.44 25.68 18.15
C THR A 10 0.42 26.71 17.68
N PHE A 11 -0.80 26.59 18.17
CA PHE A 11 -1.86 27.59 18.03
C PHE A 11 -2.09 28.26 19.38
N ASN A 12 -2.30 29.58 19.39
CA ASN A 12 -2.77 30.27 20.57
C ASN A 12 -4.30 30.28 20.55
N VAL A 13 -4.94 29.60 21.50
CA VAL A 13 -6.40 29.49 21.63
C VAL A 13 -6.78 30.04 23.00
N ASN A 14 -7.52 31.15 23.03
CA ASN A 14 -7.93 31.83 24.27
C ASN A 14 -6.76 32.12 25.22
N GLY A 15 -5.62 32.56 24.69
CA GLY A 15 -4.42 32.85 25.48
C GLY A 15 -3.64 31.62 25.95
N LYS A 16 -4.06 30.40 25.57
CA LYS A 16 -3.34 29.16 25.86
C LYS A 16 -2.70 28.60 24.59
N ASP A 17 -1.45 28.20 24.71
CA ASP A 17 -0.72 27.54 23.63
C ASP A 17 -1.13 26.07 23.54
N VAL A 18 -1.68 25.69 22.39
CA VAL A 18 -2.08 24.32 22.05
C VAL A 18 -1.14 23.80 20.98
N LYS A 19 -0.33 22.80 21.34
CA LYS A 19 0.59 22.14 20.41
C LYS A 19 -0.18 21.10 19.57
N ALA A 20 -0.58 21.50 18.37
CA ALA A 20 -1.32 20.64 17.45
C ALA A 20 -0.42 19.62 16.73
N VAL A 21 0.84 19.97 16.52
CA VAL A 21 1.87 19.06 15.99
C VAL A 21 3.15 19.26 16.81
N ASP A 22 3.75 18.17 17.26
CA ASP A 22 4.86 18.16 18.20
C ASP A 22 6.04 17.35 17.66
N ALA A 23 7.02 18.08 17.13
CA ALA A 23 8.32 17.56 16.69
C ALA A 23 8.23 16.30 15.81
N VAL A 24 7.35 16.34 14.81
CA VAL A 24 7.13 15.22 13.89
C VAL A 24 8.27 15.13 12.89
N SER A 25 8.92 13.97 12.84
CA SER A 25 9.97 13.65 11.88
C SER A 25 9.60 12.38 11.12
N LEU A 26 9.60 12.44 9.78
CA LEU A 26 9.30 11.30 8.91
C LEU A 26 9.87 11.51 7.51
N THR A 27 10.06 10.41 6.79
CA THR A 27 10.51 10.42 5.39
C THR A 27 9.63 9.52 4.53
N VAL A 28 9.14 10.08 3.43
CA VAL A 28 8.38 9.39 2.38
C VAL A 28 9.21 9.43 1.11
N ASN A 29 9.61 8.26 0.62
CA ASN A 29 10.44 8.12 -0.56
C ASN A 29 9.62 8.36 -1.84
N GLU A 30 10.30 8.50 -2.96
CA GLU A 30 9.63 8.69 -4.25
C GLU A 30 8.77 7.49 -4.62
N GLY A 31 7.56 7.78 -5.10
CA GLY A 31 6.61 6.74 -5.51
C GLY A 31 5.90 6.03 -4.35
N GLU A 32 6.25 6.33 -3.10
CA GLU A 32 5.58 5.77 -1.93
C GLU A 32 4.25 6.47 -1.63
N ILE A 33 3.29 5.68 -1.14
CA ILE A 33 2.06 6.15 -0.49
C ILE A 33 2.26 6.07 1.02
N CYS A 34 2.22 7.22 1.71
CA CYS A 34 2.20 7.29 3.16
C CYS A 34 0.82 7.70 3.66
N VAL A 35 0.23 6.88 4.53
CA VAL A 35 -1.10 7.12 5.09
C VAL A 35 -0.98 7.56 6.54
N PHE A 36 -1.51 8.75 6.85
CA PHE A 36 -1.60 9.28 8.20
C PHE A 36 -2.89 8.80 8.84
N LEU A 37 -2.77 8.11 9.98
CA LEU A 37 -3.87 7.60 10.78
C LEU A 37 -3.81 8.11 12.20
N GLY A 38 -4.96 8.05 12.88
CA GLY A 38 -5.08 8.40 14.29
C GLY A 38 -6.42 9.09 14.60
N PRO A 39 -6.71 9.38 15.87
CA PRO A 39 -7.97 9.98 16.28
C PRO A 39 -8.21 11.38 15.67
N SER A 40 -9.46 11.83 15.66
CA SER A 40 -9.78 13.20 15.27
C SER A 40 -9.02 14.21 16.15
N GLY A 41 -8.47 15.26 15.54
CA GLY A 41 -7.72 16.30 16.25
C GLY A 41 -6.29 15.93 16.65
N CYS A 42 -5.74 14.78 16.24
CA CYS A 42 -4.37 14.40 16.61
C CYS A 42 -3.25 15.06 15.78
N GLY A 43 -3.59 15.97 14.84
CA GLY A 43 -2.61 16.76 14.09
C GLY A 43 -2.40 16.37 12.61
N LYS A 44 -3.02 15.28 12.11
CA LYS A 44 -2.83 14.78 10.72
C LYS A 44 -3.02 15.83 9.64
N SER A 45 -4.22 16.44 9.57
CA SER A 45 -4.54 17.46 8.57
C SER A 45 -3.73 18.73 8.77
N THR A 46 -3.33 19.05 10.02
CA THR A 46 -2.42 20.17 10.30
C THR A 46 -1.03 19.91 9.73
N THR A 47 -0.48 18.70 9.93
CA THR A 47 0.77 18.25 9.32
C THR A 47 0.69 18.33 7.80
N LEU A 48 -0.37 17.78 7.19
CA LEU A 48 -0.58 17.84 5.74
C LEU A 48 -0.62 19.28 5.20
N LYS A 49 -1.34 20.17 5.89
CA LYS A 49 -1.43 21.60 5.54
C LYS A 49 -0.10 22.34 5.70
N MET A 50 0.76 21.91 6.63
CA MET A 50 2.11 22.46 6.77
C MET A 50 3.02 22.06 5.61
N ILE A 51 2.89 20.83 5.09
CA ILE A 51 3.66 20.39 3.92
C ILE A 51 3.37 21.27 2.70
N ASN A 52 2.10 21.59 2.46
CA ASN A 52 1.69 22.51 1.39
C ASN A 52 1.84 24.01 1.73
N ARG A 53 2.40 24.33 2.90
CA ARG A 53 2.45 25.68 3.48
C ARG A 53 1.12 26.44 3.44
N LEU A 54 -0.02 25.76 3.60
CA LEU A 54 -1.31 26.39 3.90
C LEU A 54 -1.34 26.88 5.35
N ILE A 55 -0.58 26.21 6.21
CA ILE A 55 -0.30 26.62 7.58
C ILE A 55 1.21 26.74 7.68
N THR A 56 1.72 27.90 8.13
CA THR A 56 3.16 28.04 8.40
C THR A 56 3.52 27.29 9.68
N PRO A 57 4.54 26.41 9.68
CA PRO A 57 5.04 25.75 10.88
C PRO A 57 5.48 26.76 11.95
N THR A 58 5.38 26.39 13.22
CA THR A 58 5.99 27.18 14.32
C THR A 58 7.49 26.92 14.39
N SER A 59 7.92 25.69 14.14
CA SER A 59 9.33 25.29 14.03
C SER A 59 9.47 24.00 13.23
N GLY A 60 10.72 23.64 12.93
CA GLY A 60 11.06 22.49 12.08
C GLY A 60 11.06 22.83 10.60
N GLN A 61 11.33 21.82 9.77
CA GLN A 61 11.48 21.98 8.32
C GLN A 61 10.66 20.95 7.56
N VAL A 62 10.23 21.35 6.35
CA VAL A 62 9.66 20.46 5.34
C VAL A 62 10.55 20.55 4.12
N LEU A 63 11.11 19.41 3.71
CA LEU A 63 11.91 19.30 2.50
C LEU A 63 11.15 18.49 1.45
N ILE A 64 11.13 19.00 0.22
CA ILE A 64 10.59 18.28 -0.95
C ILE A 64 11.72 18.15 -1.95
N ASN A 65 12.07 16.91 -2.31
CA ASN A 65 13.20 16.58 -3.18
C ASN A 65 14.53 17.18 -2.69
N GLY A 66 14.71 17.24 -1.35
CA GLY A 66 15.90 17.80 -0.71
C GLY A 66 15.91 19.33 -0.57
N GLU A 67 14.91 20.04 -1.11
CA GLU A 67 14.80 21.49 -1.01
C GLU A 67 13.87 21.92 0.13
N ASP A 68 14.33 22.82 0.99
CA ASP A 68 13.52 23.37 2.09
C ASP A 68 12.42 24.30 1.55
N THR A 69 11.18 23.93 1.81
CA THR A 69 10.00 24.65 1.33
C THR A 69 9.85 26.06 1.91
N SER A 70 10.52 26.39 3.01
CA SER A 70 10.48 27.73 3.63
C SER A 70 11.14 28.81 2.76
N ALA A 71 12.11 28.43 1.93
CA ALA A 71 12.78 29.33 0.99
C ALA A 71 11.98 29.62 -0.29
N LEU A 72 10.94 28.81 -0.56
CA LEU A 72 10.14 28.90 -1.78
C LEU A 72 8.99 29.91 -1.66
N ASP A 73 8.62 30.50 -2.80
CA ASP A 73 7.35 31.22 -2.93
C ASP A 73 6.17 30.26 -2.77
N GLU A 74 5.18 30.66 -1.96
CA GLU A 74 4.05 29.80 -1.60
C GLU A 74 3.16 29.46 -2.80
N VAL A 75 2.98 30.40 -3.72
CA VAL A 75 2.15 30.19 -4.92
C VAL A 75 2.83 29.18 -5.83
N THR A 76 4.15 29.32 -6.02
CA THR A 76 4.96 28.42 -6.82
C THR A 76 4.99 27.02 -6.21
N LEU A 77 5.21 26.90 -4.90
CA LEU A 77 5.17 25.62 -4.17
C LEU A 77 3.84 24.89 -4.37
N ARG A 78 2.71 25.58 -4.14
CA ARG A 78 1.37 24.99 -4.23
C ARG A 78 1.00 24.56 -5.65
N ARG A 79 1.56 25.19 -6.68
CA ARG A 79 1.35 24.76 -8.07
C ARG A 79 2.11 23.47 -8.42
N HIS A 80 3.17 23.15 -7.68
CA HIS A 80 3.97 21.93 -7.84
C HIS A 80 3.57 20.80 -6.88
N ILE A 81 2.49 20.99 -6.10
CA ILE A 81 1.92 19.99 -5.21
C ILE A 81 0.45 19.78 -5.60
N GLY A 82 0.09 18.55 -5.96
CA GLY A 82 -1.31 18.18 -6.08
C GLY A 82 -1.96 18.18 -4.69
N TYR A 83 -3.11 18.84 -4.51
CA TYR A 83 -3.81 18.88 -3.23
C TYR A 83 -5.28 18.49 -3.40
N VAL A 84 -5.67 17.38 -2.78
CA VAL A 84 -7.06 16.90 -2.71
C VAL A 84 -7.61 17.26 -1.34
N ILE A 85 -8.69 18.03 -1.33
CA ILE A 85 -9.32 18.50 -0.09
C ILE A 85 -10.41 17.52 0.35
N GLN A 86 -10.80 17.58 1.63
CA GLN A 86 -11.81 16.70 2.23
C GLN A 86 -13.18 16.80 1.55
N GLN A 87 -13.49 17.94 0.95
CA GLN A 87 -14.65 18.10 0.08
C GLN A 87 -14.23 17.96 -1.38
N ILE A 88 -15.15 17.58 -2.25
CA ILE A 88 -14.90 17.39 -3.70
C ILE A 88 -14.15 18.61 -4.31
N GLY A 89 -14.48 19.81 -3.83
CA GLY A 89 -13.67 21.00 -4.07
C GLY A 89 -13.69 21.50 -5.50
N LEU A 90 -14.65 21.06 -6.32
CA LEU A 90 -14.83 21.52 -7.70
C LEU A 90 -15.50 22.89 -7.75
N PHE A 91 -15.11 23.71 -8.72
CA PHE A 91 -15.74 24.99 -9.02
C PHE A 91 -17.08 24.74 -9.73
N PRO A 92 -18.22 25.10 -9.11
CA PRO A 92 -19.55 24.75 -9.63
C PRO A 92 -19.93 25.50 -10.91
N ASN A 93 -19.27 26.64 -11.16
CA ASN A 93 -19.45 27.51 -12.31
C ASN A 93 -18.48 27.22 -13.46
N MET A 94 -17.68 26.16 -13.36
CA MET A 94 -16.75 25.71 -14.39
C MET A 94 -17.16 24.34 -14.90
N THR A 95 -16.86 24.05 -16.17
CA THR A 95 -17.02 22.70 -16.72
C THR A 95 -16.03 21.72 -16.08
N ILE A 96 -16.18 20.42 -16.32
CA ILE A 96 -15.22 19.41 -15.85
C ILE A 96 -13.85 19.61 -16.48
N GLU A 97 -13.77 19.94 -17.77
CA GLU A 97 -12.52 20.27 -18.42
C GLU A 97 -11.84 21.48 -17.76
N GLU A 98 -12.60 22.53 -17.49
CA GLU A 98 -12.10 23.74 -16.83
C GLU A 98 -11.61 23.43 -15.42
N ASN A 99 -12.37 22.63 -14.66
CA ASN A 99 -11.99 22.18 -13.33
C ASN A 99 -10.66 21.40 -13.33
N ILE A 100 -10.51 20.42 -14.24
CA ILE A 100 -9.28 19.63 -14.36
C ILE A 100 -8.10 20.52 -14.74
N THR A 101 -8.31 21.50 -15.61
CA THR A 101 -7.24 22.30 -16.22
C THR A 101 -6.92 23.60 -15.50
N VAL A 102 -7.52 23.88 -14.33
CA VAL A 102 -7.26 25.12 -13.56
C VAL A 102 -5.76 25.34 -13.32
N VAL A 103 -5.06 24.35 -12.75
CA VAL A 103 -3.63 24.50 -12.42
C VAL A 103 -2.75 24.50 -13.68
N PRO A 104 -2.93 23.59 -14.67
CA PRO A 104 -2.24 23.68 -15.96
C PRO A 104 -2.32 25.06 -16.63
N ARG A 105 -3.49 25.69 -16.63
CA ARG A 105 -3.69 27.05 -17.18
C ARG A 105 -2.90 28.10 -16.38
N LEU A 106 -2.87 27.99 -15.05
CA LEU A 106 -2.07 28.88 -14.19
C LEU A 106 -0.56 28.69 -14.36
N LEU A 107 -0.13 27.53 -14.84
CA LEU A 107 1.25 27.24 -15.25
C LEU A 107 1.54 27.67 -16.70
N GLY A 108 0.58 28.28 -17.40
CA GLY A 108 0.76 28.80 -18.75
C GLY A 108 0.69 27.75 -19.85
N TRP A 109 0.12 26.57 -19.59
CA TRP A 109 -0.09 25.56 -20.63
C TRP A 109 -1.07 26.07 -21.68
N ASP A 110 -0.83 25.74 -22.95
CA ASP A 110 -1.73 26.09 -24.03
C ASP A 110 -3.03 25.27 -23.97
N LYS A 111 -4.04 25.75 -24.70
CA LYS A 111 -5.38 25.16 -24.68
C LYS A 111 -5.40 23.72 -25.20
N GLN A 112 -4.58 23.40 -26.20
CA GLN A 112 -4.55 22.06 -26.79
C GLN A 112 -3.94 21.07 -25.80
N ARG A 113 -2.78 21.41 -25.20
CA ARG A 113 -2.16 20.59 -24.16
C ARG A 113 -3.09 20.37 -22.96
N CYS A 114 -3.79 21.40 -22.52
CA CYS A 114 -4.79 21.28 -21.44
C CYS A 114 -5.91 20.29 -21.80
N HIS A 115 -6.44 20.38 -23.02
CA HIS A 115 -7.52 19.51 -23.49
C HIS A 115 -7.06 18.04 -23.58
N GLU A 116 -5.89 17.80 -24.16
CA GLU A 116 -5.30 16.46 -24.27
C GLU A 116 -5.04 15.85 -22.89
N ARG A 117 -4.48 16.62 -21.96
CA ARG A 117 -4.26 16.19 -20.57
C ARG A 117 -5.56 15.84 -19.84
N ALA A 118 -6.58 16.68 -19.98
CA ALA A 118 -7.89 16.42 -19.38
C ALA A 118 -8.51 15.13 -19.95
N ARG A 119 -8.39 14.93 -21.26
CA ARG A 119 -8.85 13.71 -21.93
C ARG A 119 -8.11 12.47 -21.41
N GLU A 120 -6.79 12.51 -21.29
CA GLU A 120 -5.97 11.41 -20.78
C GLU A 120 -6.41 11.01 -19.36
N LEU A 121 -6.54 11.98 -18.46
CA LEU A 121 -6.94 11.76 -17.06
C LEU A 121 -8.35 11.16 -16.94
N MET A 122 -9.28 11.61 -17.79
CA MET A 122 -10.64 11.07 -17.83
C MET A 122 -10.68 9.59 -18.23
N HIS A 123 -9.82 9.16 -19.15
CA HIS A 123 -9.71 7.74 -19.50
C HIS A 123 -9.16 6.91 -18.33
N MET A 124 -8.20 7.43 -17.56
CA MET A 124 -7.62 6.72 -16.41
C MET A 124 -8.67 6.44 -15.32
N ILE A 125 -9.67 7.31 -15.14
CA ILE A 125 -10.80 7.09 -14.21
C ILE A 125 -12.03 6.45 -14.87
N LYS A 126 -11.86 5.90 -16.08
CA LYS A 126 -12.91 5.19 -16.83
C LYS A 126 -14.17 6.04 -17.08
N LEU A 127 -14.01 7.36 -17.26
CA LEU A 127 -15.08 8.27 -17.65
C LEU A 127 -14.89 8.78 -19.08
N GLU A 128 -15.91 8.61 -19.92
CA GLU A 128 -15.84 8.95 -21.34
C GLU A 128 -15.71 10.48 -21.56
N PRO A 129 -14.56 10.99 -22.06
CA PRO A 129 -14.30 12.43 -22.06
C PRO A 129 -15.31 13.23 -22.89
N LYS A 130 -15.74 12.68 -24.04
CA LYS A 130 -16.72 13.34 -24.92
C LYS A 130 -18.06 13.60 -24.23
N GLN A 131 -18.43 12.73 -23.29
CA GLN A 131 -19.70 12.83 -22.57
C GLN A 131 -19.64 13.79 -21.38
N TYR A 132 -18.48 13.86 -20.70
CA TYR A 132 -18.37 14.47 -19.38
C TYR A 132 -17.60 15.80 -19.36
N LEU A 133 -16.64 16.05 -20.27
CA LEU A 133 -15.77 17.23 -20.19
C LEU A 133 -16.53 18.57 -20.22
N GLN A 134 -17.62 18.64 -20.97
CA GLN A 134 -18.45 19.85 -21.10
C GLN A 134 -19.55 19.97 -20.03
N ARG A 135 -19.69 18.99 -19.15
CA ARG A 135 -20.66 19.03 -18.05
C ARG A 135 -20.15 19.91 -16.91
N TYR A 136 -21.07 20.33 -16.06
CA TYR A 136 -20.81 20.99 -14.80
C TYR A 136 -20.88 20.00 -13.64
N PRO A 137 -20.19 20.24 -12.50
CA PRO A 137 -20.16 19.33 -11.35
C PRO A 137 -21.54 18.84 -10.89
N ARG A 138 -22.56 19.71 -10.90
CA ARG A 138 -23.95 19.38 -10.52
C ARG A 138 -24.62 18.31 -11.39
N GLU A 139 -24.07 18.02 -12.56
CA GLU A 139 -24.58 17.02 -13.52
C GLU A 139 -23.90 15.65 -13.36
N LEU A 140 -23.06 15.48 -12.33
CA LEU A 140 -22.37 14.23 -11.99
C LEU A 140 -22.80 13.71 -10.62
N SER A 141 -22.70 12.39 -10.44
CA SER A 141 -22.86 11.76 -9.13
C SER A 141 -21.74 12.16 -8.18
N GLY A 142 -21.94 12.03 -6.86
CA GLY A 142 -20.91 12.36 -5.87
C GLY A 142 -19.60 11.59 -6.09
N GLY A 143 -19.68 10.29 -6.40
CA GLY A 143 -18.50 9.48 -6.70
C GLY A 143 -17.77 9.94 -7.97
N GLN A 144 -18.49 10.33 -9.03
CA GLN A 144 -17.88 10.90 -10.23
C GLN A 144 -17.18 12.23 -9.93
N GLN A 145 -17.83 13.12 -9.20
CA GLN A 145 -17.24 14.39 -8.78
C GLN A 145 -15.95 14.16 -7.97
N GLN A 146 -15.94 13.17 -7.06
CA GLN A 146 -14.75 12.82 -6.28
C GLN A 146 -13.58 12.40 -7.18
N ARG A 147 -13.85 11.55 -8.19
CA ARG A 147 -12.83 11.16 -9.18
C ARG A 147 -12.25 12.37 -9.89
N ILE A 148 -13.10 13.32 -10.32
CA ILE A 148 -12.65 14.58 -10.92
C ILE A 148 -11.77 15.39 -9.95
N GLY A 149 -12.16 15.47 -8.67
CA GLY A 149 -11.39 16.15 -7.63
C GLY A 149 -9.97 15.58 -7.49
N VAL A 150 -9.83 14.25 -7.55
CA VAL A 150 -8.54 13.55 -7.51
C VAL A 150 -7.72 13.82 -8.77
N ILE A 151 -8.27 13.63 -9.97
CA ILE A 151 -7.48 13.82 -11.21
C ILE A 151 -7.11 15.28 -11.46
N ARG A 152 -7.90 16.25 -10.97
CA ARG A 152 -7.54 17.67 -11.01
C ARG A 152 -6.21 17.93 -10.29
N ALA A 153 -5.99 17.29 -9.14
CA ALA A 153 -4.74 17.43 -8.39
C ALA A 153 -3.54 16.82 -9.14
N LEU A 154 -3.79 15.89 -10.08
CA LEU A 154 -2.79 15.22 -10.92
C LEU A 154 -2.57 15.92 -12.28
N ALA A 155 -3.39 16.92 -12.61
CA ALA A 155 -3.39 17.54 -13.93
C ALA A 155 -2.10 18.29 -14.23
N ALA A 156 -1.50 18.93 -13.22
CA ALA A 156 -0.28 19.72 -13.34
C ALA A 156 1.02 18.90 -13.28
N GLU A 157 0.95 17.57 -13.39
CA GLU A 157 2.11 16.66 -13.37
C GLU A 157 3.00 16.76 -12.12
N ALA A 158 2.50 17.37 -11.05
CA ALA A 158 3.20 17.50 -9.76
C ALA A 158 3.79 16.15 -9.28
N PRO A 159 5.02 16.10 -8.76
CA PRO A 159 5.63 14.87 -8.26
C PRO A 159 5.03 14.39 -6.94
N VAL A 160 4.39 15.31 -6.20
CA VAL A 160 3.78 15.08 -4.89
C VAL A 160 2.28 15.30 -4.95
N LEU A 161 1.53 14.39 -4.32
CA LEU A 161 0.10 14.49 -4.09
C LEU A 161 -0.21 14.41 -2.59
N LEU A 162 -0.94 15.40 -2.09
CA LEU A 162 -1.42 15.45 -0.71
C LEU A 162 -2.94 15.30 -0.71
N MET A 163 -3.47 14.44 0.16
CA MET A 163 -4.90 14.15 0.19
C MET A 163 -5.44 14.18 1.62
N ASP A 164 -6.42 15.04 1.90
CA ASP A 164 -7.05 15.15 3.23
C ASP A 164 -8.40 14.41 3.20
N GLU A 165 -8.46 13.16 3.67
CA GLU A 165 -9.66 12.30 3.64
C GLU A 165 -10.35 12.18 2.26
N PRO A 166 -9.61 11.78 1.20
CA PRO A 166 -10.10 11.81 -0.17
C PRO A 166 -11.26 10.86 -0.47
N PHE A 167 -11.60 9.92 0.42
CA PHE A 167 -12.70 8.97 0.19
C PHE A 167 -13.75 8.95 1.30
N GLY A 168 -13.63 9.83 2.30
CA GLY A 168 -14.51 9.82 3.48
C GLY A 168 -15.99 10.06 3.18
N ALA A 169 -16.29 10.84 2.14
CA ALA A 169 -17.66 11.19 1.74
C ALA A 169 -18.31 10.23 0.74
N VAL A 170 -17.63 9.13 0.37
CA VAL A 170 -18.13 8.15 -0.62
C VAL A 170 -18.76 6.95 0.08
N ASP A 171 -19.86 6.43 -0.50
CA ASP A 171 -20.49 5.20 -0.05
C ASP A 171 -19.54 3.99 -0.13
N PRO A 172 -19.70 2.97 0.74
CA PRO A 172 -18.73 1.87 0.83
C PRO A 172 -18.46 1.13 -0.48
N ILE A 173 -19.48 0.90 -1.30
CA ILE A 173 -19.34 0.16 -2.56
C ILE A 173 -18.52 0.95 -3.57
N ASN A 174 -18.84 2.23 -3.77
CA ASN A 174 -18.08 3.08 -4.68
C ASN A 174 -16.69 3.44 -4.12
N ARG A 175 -16.52 3.47 -2.79
CA ARG A 175 -15.24 3.76 -2.14
C ARG A 175 -14.18 2.75 -2.56
N GLU A 176 -14.47 1.46 -2.48
CA GLU A 176 -13.51 0.41 -2.82
C GLU A 176 -13.06 0.51 -4.28
N MET A 177 -14.02 0.75 -5.19
CA MET A 177 -13.74 0.92 -6.62
C MET A 177 -12.84 2.12 -6.88
N ILE A 178 -13.13 3.27 -6.27
CA ILE A 178 -12.35 4.50 -6.43
C ILE A 178 -10.94 4.33 -5.84
N GLN A 179 -10.80 3.66 -4.70
CA GLN A 179 -9.50 3.36 -4.11
C GLN A 179 -8.64 2.48 -5.03
N ASN A 180 -9.21 1.44 -5.65
CA ASN A 180 -8.50 0.59 -6.61
C ASN A 180 -8.03 1.39 -7.84
N GLU A 181 -8.94 2.17 -8.44
CA GLU A 181 -8.60 3.03 -9.59
C GLU A 181 -7.51 4.06 -9.22
N PHE A 182 -7.58 4.64 -8.03
CA PHE A 182 -6.55 5.55 -7.54
C PHE A 182 -5.20 4.86 -7.37
N PHE A 183 -5.18 3.66 -6.78
CA PHE A 183 -3.96 2.88 -6.59
C PHE A 183 -3.30 2.51 -7.92
N GLU A 184 -4.08 2.01 -8.88
CA GLU A 184 -3.62 1.72 -10.24
C GLU A 184 -3.01 2.98 -10.90
N MET A 185 -3.70 4.11 -10.79
CA MET A 185 -3.25 5.39 -11.36
C MET A 185 -1.98 5.92 -10.69
N GLN A 186 -1.91 5.87 -9.36
CA GLN A 186 -0.73 6.31 -8.60
C GLN A 186 0.50 5.51 -9.02
N ARG A 187 0.36 4.17 -9.17
CA ARG A 187 1.45 3.28 -9.59
C ARG A 187 1.88 3.57 -11.02
N ALA A 188 0.93 3.76 -11.93
CA ALA A 188 1.22 4.11 -13.32
C ALA A 188 1.95 5.45 -13.46
N LEU A 189 1.65 6.42 -12.58
CA LEU A 189 2.24 7.76 -12.61
C LEU A 189 3.46 7.94 -11.68
N ASN A 190 3.79 6.92 -10.88
CA ASN A 190 4.86 6.90 -9.88
C ASN A 190 4.89 8.16 -8.98
N LYS A 191 3.71 8.60 -8.48
CA LYS A 191 3.59 9.82 -7.68
C LYS A 191 3.83 9.56 -6.21
N THR A 192 4.53 10.47 -5.53
CA THR A 192 4.67 10.39 -4.06
C THR A 192 3.39 10.90 -3.42
N VAL A 193 2.75 10.10 -2.55
CA VAL A 193 1.45 10.45 -1.96
C VAL A 193 1.55 10.50 -0.45
N ILE A 194 1.01 11.56 0.16
CA ILE A 194 0.65 11.57 1.58
C ILE A 194 -0.85 11.75 1.69
N MET A 195 -1.54 10.81 2.32
CA MET A 195 -2.98 10.89 2.53
C MET A 195 -3.36 10.78 3.99
N VAL A 196 -4.39 11.50 4.40
CA VAL A 196 -4.99 11.39 5.72
C VAL A 196 -6.22 10.50 5.61
N SER A 197 -6.30 9.49 6.46
CA SER A 197 -7.50 8.67 6.61
C SER A 197 -7.83 8.45 8.09
N HIS A 198 -9.05 8.00 8.34
CA HIS A 198 -9.50 7.46 9.62
C HIS A 198 -9.75 5.95 9.54
N ASP A 199 -9.55 5.33 8.37
CA ASP A 199 -9.85 3.94 8.08
C ASP A 199 -8.54 3.13 7.99
N ILE A 200 -8.39 2.14 8.86
CA ILE A 200 -7.20 1.27 8.89
C ILE A 200 -7.14 0.36 7.67
N ASP A 201 -8.29 -0.09 7.16
CA ASP A 201 -8.35 -1.00 6.03
C ASP A 201 -7.91 -0.28 4.75
N GLU A 202 -8.26 1.00 4.62
CA GLU A 202 -7.75 1.87 3.56
C GLU A 202 -6.22 2.00 3.63
N ALA A 203 -5.68 2.23 4.83
CA ALA A 203 -4.25 2.39 5.01
C ALA A 203 -3.45 1.11 4.71
N ILE A 204 -3.99 -0.05 5.12
CA ILE A 204 -3.41 -1.36 4.83
C ILE A 204 -3.43 -1.64 3.33
N LYS A 205 -4.53 -1.28 2.66
CA LYS A 205 -4.72 -1.56 1.23
C LYS A 205 -3.85 -0.67 0.34
N LEU A 206 -3.72 0.62 0.68
CA LEU A 206 -3.08 1.61 -0.19
C LEU A 206 -1.66 1.98 0.24
N GLY A 207 -1.34 1.91 1.53
CA GLY A 207 -0.11 2.49 2.07
C GLY A 207 1.11 1.59 1.87
N ASP A 208 2.20 2.17 1.37
CA ASP A 208 3.55 1.61 1.53
C ASP A 208 4.09 1.88 2.95
N LYS A 209 3.64 2.99 3.56
CA LYS A 209 3.92 3.37 4.95
C LYS A 209 2.66 3.86 5.65
N ILE A 210 2.51 3.50 6.92
CA ILE A 210 1.45 3.99 7.80
C ILE A 210 2.07 4.77 8.94
N ALA A 211 1.66 6.02 9.09
CA ALA A 211 2.07 6.92 10.16
C ALA A 211 0.93 7.08 11.18
N ILE A 212 1.11 6.56 12.40
CA ILE A 212 0.11 6.67 13.48
C ILE A 212 0.38 7.92 14.30
N PHE A 213 -0.60 8.80 14.37
CA PHE A 213 -0.57 10.04 15.13
C PHE A 213 -1.43 9.98 16.39
N ARG A 214 -0.91 10.55 17.49
CA ARG A 214 -1.66 10.76 18.73
C ARG A 214 -1.21 12.05 19.40
N ALA A 215 -2.18 12.90 19.75
CA ALA A 215 -1.94 14.14 20.49
C ALA A 215 -0.79 15.01 19.90
N GLY A 216 -0.76 15.16 18.57
CA GLY A 216 0.23 15.96 17.85
C GLY A 216 1.56 15.24 17.58
N LYS A 217 1.77 14.04 18.12
CA LYS A 217 3.00 13.26 17.96
C LYS A 217 2.83 12.13 16.96
N LEU A 218 3.92 11.80 16.26
CA LEU A 218 4.06 10.55 15.51
C LEU A 218 4.49 9.45 16.49
N LEU A 219 3.67 8.40 16.60
CA LEU A 219 3.96 7.25 17.47
C LEU A 219 4.69 6.14 16.73
N GLN A 220 4.23 5.81 15.52
CA GLN A 220 4.77 4.74 14.70
C GLN A 220 4.71 5.10 13.21
N LEU A 221 5.72 4.72 12.43
CA LEU A 221 5.83 4.92 11.00
C LEU A 221 6.51 3.69 10.42
N ASP A 222 5.73 2.78 9.85
CA ASP A 222 6.25 1.52 9.33
C ASP A 222 5.43 1.04 8.13
N HIS A 223 5.95 0.02 7.44
CA HIS A 223 5.18 -0.75 6.48
C HIS A 223 3.94 -1.37 7.16
N PRO A 224 2.78 -1.47 6.49
CA PRO A 224 1.57 -2.03 7.08
C PRO A 224 1.78 -3.38 7.79
N ASP A 225 2.48 -4.33 7.16
CA ASP A 225 2.74 -5.65 7.76
C ASP A 225 3.57 -5.56 9.06
N THR A 226 4.55 -4.65 9.11
CA THR A 226 5.36 -4.42 10.31
C THR A 226 4.54 -3.76 11.42
N LEU A 227 3.67 -2.81 11.07
CA LEU A 227 2.73 -2.17 12.01
C LEU A 227 1.77 -3.20 12.63
N LEU A 228 1.26 -4.13 11.83
CA LEU A 228 0.38 -5.22 12.29
C LEU A 228 1.11 -6.24 13.16
N ALA A 229 2.38 -6.55 12.84
CA ALA A 229 3.18 -7.55 13.55
C ALA A 229 3.83 -7.00 14.84
N HIS A 230 4.22 -5.73 14.85
CA HIS A 230 4.94 -5.06 15.93
C HIS A 230 4.36 -3.67 16.23
N PRO A 231 3.15 -3.58 16.80
CA PRO A 231 2.66 -2.31 17.32
C PRO A 231 3.58 -1.81 18.44
N VAL A 232 3.90 -0.51 18.44
CA VAL A 232 4.85 0.08 19.41
C VAL A 232 4.30 0.14 20.85
N ASP A 233 2.98 0.27 21.00
CA ASP A 233 2.30 0.32 22.29
C ASP A 233 0.87 -0.24 22.22
N ASP A 234 0.21 -0.35 23.38
CA ASP A 234 -1.18 -0.81 23.49
C ASP A 234 -2.16 0.08 22.71
N PHE A 235 -1.85 1.37 22.55
CA PHE A 235 -2.71 2.26 21.79
C PHE A 235 -2.68 1.89 20.30
N VAL A 236 -1.50 1.69 19.71
CA VAL A 236 -1.37 1.26 18.32
C VAL A 236 -1.95 -0.13 18.13
N SER A 237 -1.70 -1.06 19.05
CA SER A 237 -2.29 -2.41 19.01
C SER A 237 -3.83 -2.37 18.98
N ASN A 238 -4.44 -1.55 19.85
CA ASN A 238 -5.89 -1.41 19.88
C ASN A 238 -6.44 -0.64 18.66
N PHE A 239 -5.68 0.33 18.15
CA PHE A 239 -6.09 1.14 16.99
C PHE A 239 -6.13 0.32 15.70
N VAL A 240 -5.18 -0.60 15.54
CA VAL A 240 -5.11 -1.52 14.38
C VAL A 240 -6.24 -2.56 14.39
N GLY A 241 -6.65 -3.00 15.58
CA GLY A 241 -7.75 -3.93 15.79
C GLY A 241 -7.32 -5.36 16.11
N GLN A 242 -8.27 -6.14 16.63
CA GLN A 242 -8.08 -7.51 17.12
C GLN A 242 -7.88 -8.55 16.00
N ASP A 243 -8.21 -8.18 14.76
CA ASP A 243 -8.09 -8.99 13.55
C ASP A 243 -6.79 -8.71 12.77
N SER A 244 -5.81 -8.04 13.38
CA SER A 244 -4.52 -7.69 12.79
C SER A 244 -3.85 -8.89 12.10
N THR A 245 -3.86 -10.07 12.75
CA THR A 245 -3.30 -11.31 12.19
C THR A 245 -3.95 -11.72 10.87
N LEU A 246 -5.28 -11.56 10.75
CA LEU A 246 -6.00 -11.90 9.51
C LEU A 246 -5.77 -10.85 8.43
N LYS A 247 -5.69 -9.56 8.80
CA LYS A 247 -5.36 -8.47 7.87
C LYS A 247 -3.99 -8.67 7.21
N ARG A 248 -3.03 -9.28 7.91
CA ARG A 248 -1.71 -9.62 7.33
C ARG A 248 -1.80 -10.59 6.14
N LEU A 249 -2.85 -11.42 6.05
CA LEU A 249 -3.06 -12.29 4.88
C LEU A 249 -3.24 -11.51 3.56
N LEU A 250 -3.60 -10.22 3.64
CA LEU A 250 -3.70 -9.31 2.49
C LEU A 250 -2.36 -8.72 2.05
N LEU A 251 -1.31 -8.85 2.87
CA LEU A 251 -0.04 -8.14 2.68
C LEU A 251 1.12 -9.10 2.39
N VAL A 252 1.11 -10.25 3.07
CA VAL A 252 2.14 -11.27 2.96
C VAL A 252 1.97 -12.02 1.64
N ARG A 253 3.06 -12.22 0.92
CA ARG A 253 3.08 -12.96 -0.34
C ARG A 253 3.42 -14.42 -0.11
N ALA A 254 3.11 -15.24 -1.11
CA ALA A 254 3.43 -16.65 -1.11
C ALA A 254 4.92 -16.91 -0.88
N GLU A 255 5.81 -16.15 -1.52
CA GLU A 255 7.26 -16.25 -1.36
C GLU A 255 7.74 -15.98 0.08
N ASP A 256 7.08 -15.09 0.82
CA ASP A 256 7.48 -14.72 2.17
C ASP A 256 7.19 -15.83 3.19
N ALA A 257 6.11 -16.60 2.94
CA ALA A 257 5.64 -17.69 3.81
C ALA A 257 5.92 -19.08 3.24
N ALA A 258 6.59 -19.16 2.09
CA ALA A 258 7.04 -20.40 1.51
C ALA A 258 8.09 -21.04 2.43
N ASP A 259 7.95 -22.33 2.69
CA ASP A 259 8.98 -23.11 3.35
C ASP A 259 9.99 -23.65 2.32
N ASN A 260 11.15 -24.07 2.81
CA ASN A 260 12.20 -24.69 2.00
C ASN A 260 11.89 -26.18 1.77
N ALA A 261 10.73 -26.48 1.19
CA ALA A 261 10.33 -27.84 0.84
C ALA A 261 11.32 -28.50 -0.13
N PRO A 262 11.79 -29.74 0.15
CA PRO A 262 12.60 -30.48 -0.80
C PRO A 262 11.81 -30.85 -2.06
N SER A 263 12.52 -30.93 -3.19
CA SER A 263 12.05 -31.44 -4.48
C SER A 263 12.89 -32.64 -4.95
N LEU A 264 12.38 -33.39 -5.93
CA LEU A 264 13.02 -34.56 -6.52
C LEU A 264 13.09 -34.46 -8.05
N SER A 265 14.06 -35.14 -8.66
CA SER A 265 14.10 -35.32 -10.11
C SER A 265 13.12 -36.41 -10.56
N PRO A 266 12.58 -36.37 -11.79
CA PRO A 266 11.70 -37.43 -12.29
C PRO A 266 12.41 -38.79 -12.38
N GLU A 267 13.73 -38.80 -12.54
CA GLU A 267 14.57 -40.00 -12.59
C GLU A 267 14.86 -40.59 -11.20
N THR A 268 14.52 -39.90 -10.11
CA THR A 268 14.75 -40.38 -8.75
C THR A 268 14.04 -41.71 -8.52
N PRO A 269 14.75 -42.76 -8.03
CA PRO A 269 14.13 -44.03 -7.69
C PRO A 269 13.01 -43.90 -6.65
N VAL A 270 11.98 -44.72 -6.77
CA VAL A 270 10.86 -44.74 -5.81
C VAL A 270 11.33 -45.01 -4.37
N SER A 271 12.39 -45.81 -4.17
CA SER A 271 12.97 -46.07 -2.85
C SER A 271 13.45 -44.80 -2.16
N ASP A 272 14.21 -43.99 -2.88
CA ASP A 272 14.90 -42.80 -2.36
C ASP A 272 13.85 -41.70 -2.10
N ALA A 273 12.82 -41.63 -2.93
CA ALA A 273 11.68 -40.73 -2.71
C ALA A 273 10.86 -41.10 -1.46
N LEU A 274 10.67 -42.39 -1.19
CA LEU A 274 10.01 -42.86 0.04
C LEU A 274 10.88 -42.58 1.27
N GLU A 275 12.19 -42.77 1.18
CA GLU A 275 13.14 -42.45 2.25
C GLU A 275 13.13 -40.95 2.58
N LEU A 276 13.20 -40.07 1.59
CA LEU A 276 13.08 -38.62 1.78
C LEU A 276 11.73 -38.22 2.41
N MET A 277 10.64 -38.88 2.00
CA MET A 277 9.32 -38.67 2.62
C MET A 277 9.29 -39.14 4.09
N ASP A 278 10.03 -40.19 4.44
CA ASP A 278 10.14 -40.68 5.81
C ASP A 278 10.99 -39.77 6.69
N GLU A 279 12.15 -39.32 6.19
CA GLU A 279 13.05 -38.41 6.92
C GLU A 279 12.40 -37.08 7.29
N HIS A 280 11.54 -36.56 6.41
CA HIS A 280 10.87 -35.27 6.60
C HIS A 280 9.40 -35.38 7.04
N ASP A 281 8.92 -36.58 7.37
CA ASP A 281 7.50 -36.87 7.71
C ASP A 281 6.48 -36.30 6.70
N ARG A 282 6.75 -36.47 5.41
CA ARG A 282 5.94 -35.91 4.31
C ARG A 282 5.09 -36.99 3.65
N ARG A 283 3.89 -36.57 3.21
CA ARG A 283 2.95 -37.44 2.48
C ARG A 283 3.05 -37.29 0.96
N TYR A 284 3.83 -36.31 0.49
CA TYR A 284 4.04 -35.96 -0.90
C TYR A 284 5.38 -35.24 -1.06
N VAL A 285 5.89 -35.20 -2.28
CA VAL A 285 7.08 -34.42 -2.66
C VAL A 285 6.87 -33.87 -4.07
N VAL A 286 7.33 -32.64 -4.31
CA VAL A 286 7.29 -31.98 -5.61
C VAL A 286 8.41 -32.54 -6.50
N VAL A 287 8.10 -32.77 -7.77
CA VAL A 287 9.06 -33.25 -8.77
C VAL A 287 9.40 -32.09 -9.70
N THR A 288 10.69 -31.80 -9.87
CA THR A 288 11.22 -30.71 -10.67
C THR A 288 12.20 -31.22 -11.74
N ASP A 289 12.34 -30.48 -12.83
CA ASP A 289 13.39 -30.75 -13.83
C ASP A 289 14.78 -30.25 -13.40
N ALA A 290 15.78 -30.41 -14.26
CA ALA A 290 17.15 -29.94 -14.03
C ALA A 290 17.30 -28.41 -13.93
N GLN A 291 16.29 -27.65 -14.33
CA GLN A 291 16.21 -26.19 -14.19
C GLN A 291 15.34 -25.79 -12.98
N ASN A 292 14.98 -26.74 -12.10
CA ASN A 292 14.11 -26.56 -10.94
C ASN A 292 12.68 -26.12 -11.30
N ARG A 293 12.21 -26.39 -12.52
CA ARG A 293 10.82 -26.12 -12.92
C ARG A 293 9.91 -27.22 -12.41
N ALA A 294 8.78 -26.83 -11.84
CA ALA A 294 7.84 -27.77 -11.25
C ALA A 294 7.11 -28.59 -12.33
N LEU A 295 7.36 -29.90 -12.37
CA LEU A 295 6.69 -30.81 -13.30
C LEU A 295 5.38 -31.35 -12.72
N GLY A 296 5.35 -31.60 -11.42
CA GLY A 296 4.20 -32.16 -10.71
C GLY A 296 4.57 -32.58 -9.30
N TYR A 297 3.81 -33.51 -8.74
CA TYR A 297 4.13 -34.08 -7.42
C TYR A 297 3.78 -35.57 -7.37
N VAL A 298 4.46 -36.28 -6.49
CA VAL A 298 4.20 -37.69 -6.17
C VAL A 298 3.65 -37.80 -4.75
N ARG A 299 2.75 -38.77 -4.50
CA ARG A 299 2.23 -39.03 -3.15
C ARG A 299 2.78 -40.35 -2.63
N ARG A 300 3.07 -40.39 -1.34
CA ARG A 300 3.54 -41.59 -0.64
C ARG A 300 2.67 -42.83 -0.93
N ARG A 301 1.35 -42.66 -0.90
CA ARG A 301 0.39 -43.74 -1.15
C ARG A 301 0.44 -44.31 -2.58
N ASP A 302 0.83 -43.49 -3.56
CA ASP A 302 0.90 -43.88 -4.97
C ASP A 302 2.22 -44.62 -5.23
N LEU A 303 3.27 -44.30 -4.48
CA LEU A 303 4.59 -44.94 -4.52
C LEU A 303 4.70 -46.22 -3.68
N HIS A 304 3.81 -46.40 -2.70
CA HIS A 304 3.89 -47.53 -1.77
C HIS A 304 3.82 -48.87 -2.52
N ARG A 305 4.84 -49.73 -2.32
CA ARG A 305 5.03 -51.03 -3.00
C ARG A 305 5.22 -50.95 -4.52
N GLN A 306 5.51 -49.76 -5.05
CA GLN A 306 5.90 -49.59 -6.44
C GLN A 306 7.42 -49.69 -6.61
N GLN A 307 7.85 -49.88 -7.85
CA GLN A 307 9.24 -49.84 -8.29
C GLN A 307 9.36 -48.92 -9.51
N GLY A 308 10.57 -48.53 -9.86
CA GLY A 308 10.83 -47.63 -10.99
C GLY A 308 11.20 -46.22 -10.55
N SER A 309 10.85 -45.23 -11.39
CA SER A 309 11.20 -43.83 -11.21
C SER A 309 10.00 -43.00 -10.74
N CYS A 310 10.25 -41.87 -10.08
CA CYS A 310 9.17 -40.97 -9.63
C CYS A 310 8.35 -40.39 -10.79
N GLY A 311 8.96 -40.18 -11.95
CA GLY A 311 8.31 -39.64 -13.15
C GLY A 311 7.10 -40.47 -13.60
N ASP A 312 7.14 -41.78 -13.38
CA ASP A 312 6.06 -42.70 -13.77
C ASP A 312 4.77 -42.50 -12.95
N PHE A 313 4.87 -41.89 -11.77
CA PHE A 313 3.76 -41.69 -10.82
C PHE A 313 3.39 -40.22 -10.66
N LEU A 314 3.85 -39.37 -11.56
CA LEU A 314 3.70 -37.93 -11.49
C LEU A 314 2.22 -37.51 -11.59
N ARG A 315 1.77 -36.68 -10.65
CA ARG A 315 0.45 -36.05 -10.70
C ARG A 315 0.59 -34.57 -11.05
N PRO A 316 -0.27 -34.04 -11.94
CA PRO A 316 -0.28 -32.61 -12.25
C PRO A 316 -0.79 -31.81 -11.05
N PHE A 317 -0.36 -30.56 -10.96
CA PHE A 317 -0.95 -29.60 -10.04
C PHE A 317 -2.32 -29.16 -10.55
N ASN A 318 -3.34 -29.33 -9.71
CA ASN A 318 -4.67 -28.80 -10.00
C ASN A 318 -4.83 -27.35 -9.50
N ALA A 319 -3.89 -26.89 -8.68
CA ALA A 319 -3.80 -25.57 -8.11
C ALA A 319 -2.33 -25.29 -7.75
N THR A 320 -1.86 -24.09 -8.05
CA THR A 320 -0.51 -23.58 -7.71
C THR A 320 -0.67 -22.20 -7.07
N ALA A 321 0.41 -21.65 -6.51
CA ALA A 321 0.47 -20.27 -6.04
C ALA A 321 1.54 -19.51 -6.84
N ALA A 322 1.22 -18.31 -7.30
CA ALA A 322 2.26 -17.43 -7.84
C ALA A 322 3.05 -16.81 -6.67
N HIS A 323 4.37 -16.64 -6.85
CA HIS A 323 5.26 -16.12 -5.81
C HIS A 323 4.80 -14.79 -5.19
N ASP A 324 4.20 -13.91 -5.99
CA ASP A 324 3.78 -12.57 -5.60
C ASP A 324 2.34 -12.48 -5.10
N GLU A 325 1.63 -13.60 -5.06
CA GLU A 325 0.22 -13.67 -4.69
C GLU A 325 0.02 -13.64 -3.16
N HIS A 326 -1.03 -12.96 -2.70
CA HIS A 326 -1.31 -12.80 -1.28
C HIS A 326 -1.86 -14.07 -0.62
N LEU A 327 -1.45 -14.32 0.64
CA LEU A 327 -1.85 -15.51 1.40
C LEU A 327 -3.36 -15.71 1.53
N ARG A 328 -4.16 -14.63 1.52
CA ARG A 328 -5.63 -14.74 1.54
C ARG A 328 -6.17 -15.49 0.33
N ILE A 329 -5.63 -15.21 -0.87
CA ILE A 329 -6.07 -15.88 -2.10
C ILE A 329 -5.62 -17.33 -2.11
N LEU A 330 -4.37 -17.59 -1.68
CA LEU A 330 -3.85 -18.94 -1.50
C LEU A 330 -4.73 -19.76 -0.56
N LEU A 331 -5.12 -19.21 0.59
CA LEU A 331 -5.96 -19.89 1.57
C LEU A 331 -7.36 -20.18 1.00
N SER A 332 -7.95 -19.24 0.26
CA SER A 332 -9.21 -19.48 -0.47
C SER A 332 -9.07 -20.64 -1.47
N ARG A 333 -7.99 -20.65 -2.26
CA ARG A 333 -7.69 -21.71 -3.23
C ARG A 333 -7.45 -23.07 -2.55
N MET A 334 -6.77 -23.09 -1.41
CA MET A 334 -6.60 -24.31 -0.62
C MET A 334 -7.95 -24.91 -0.22
N TYR A 335 -8.91 -24.10 0.22
CA TYR A 335 -10.25 -24.59 0.55
C TYR A 335 -11.05 -25.03 -0.68
N GLU A 336 -11.01 -24.26 -1.76
CA GLU A 336 -11.70 -24.57 -3.02
C GLU A 336 -11.27 -25.94 -3.58
N PHE A 337 -9.96 -26.22 -3.56
CA PHE A 337 -9.40 -27.47 -4.08
C PHE A 337 -9.23 -28.57 -3.01
N ASN A 338 -9.70 -28.33 -1.78
CA ASN A 338 -9.52 -29.22 -0.61
C ASN A 338 -8.07 -29.69 -0.45
N ARG A 339 -7.13 -28.74 -0.45
CA ARG A 339 -5.68 -28.94 -0.30
C ARG A 339 -5.18 -28.33 0.99
N ALA A 340 -4.20 -28.98 1.60
CA ALA A 340 -3.47 -28.46 2.77
C ALA A 340 -2.21 -27.67 2.39
N TRP A 341 -1.83 -27.68 1.11
CA TRP A 341 -0.60 -27.09 0.59
C TRP A 341 -0.75 -26.66 -0.88
N LEU A 342 0.09 -25.72 -1.31
CA LEU A 342 0.23 -25.30 -2.71
C LEU A 342 1.72 -25.07 -3.03
N PRO A 343 2.22 -25.52 -4.20
CA PRO A 343 3.56 -25.15 -4.64
C PRO A 343 3.59 -23.66 -5.02
N VAL A 344 4.67 -22.98 -4.64
CA VAL A 344 4.92 -21.58 -5.00
C VAL A 344 5.83 -21.54 -6.22
N LEU A 345 5.36 -20.90 -7.28
CA LEU A 345 6.04 -20.84 -8.57
C LEU A 345 6.28 -19.39 -8.99
N ASP A 346 7.41 -19.13 -9.65
CA ASP A 346 7.67 -17.87 -10.35
C ASP A 346 7.04 -17.83 -11.76
N ALA A 347 7.31 -16.77 -12.51
CA ALA A 347 6.78 -16.59 -13.87
C ALA A 347 7.30 -17.65 -14.85
N GLU A 348 8.50 -18.19 -14.61
CA GLU A 348 9.17 -19.22 -15.39
C GLU A 348 8.83 -20.66 -14.93
N GLN A 349 7.89 -20.81 -14.00
CA GLN A 349 7.46 -22.07 -13.37
C GLN A 349 8.54 -22.74 -12.50
N VAL A 350 9.54 -21.98 -12.04
CA VAL A 350 10.54 -22.46 -11.08
C VAL A 350 9.89 -22.63 -9.73
N PHE A 351 10.18 -23.75 -9.07
CA PHE A 351 9.69 -24.06 -7.74
C PHE A 351 10.49 -23.31 -6.67
N LEU A 352 9.82 -22.44 -5.92
CA LEU A 352 10.42 -21.64 -4.86
C LEU A 352 10.22 -22.25 -3.46
N GLY A 353 9.39 -23.28 -3.35
CA GLY A 353 8.96 -23.87 -2.08
C GLY A 353 7.45 -24.11 -2.08
N GLU A 354 6.88 -24.41 -0.93
CA GLU A 354 5.43 -24.56 -0.79
C GLU A 354 4.89 -23.71 0.36
N VAL A 355 3.61 -23.39 0.26
CA VAL A 355 2.85 -22.78 1.35
C VAL A 355 1.88 -23.81 1.88
N THR A 356 1.87 -23.98 3.20
CA THR A 356 0.93 -24.85 3.92
C THR A 356 0.15 -24.01 4.94
N GLN A 357 -0.94 -24.55 5.49
CA GLN A 357 -1.63 -23.88 6.60
C GLN A 357 -0.71 -23.68 7.81
N GLU A 358 0.21 -24.61 8.05
CA GLU A 358 1.20 -24.54 9.13
C GLU A 358 2.25 -23.45 8.84
N SER A 359 2.74 -23.33 7.59
CA SER A 359 3.69 -22.30 7.22
C SER A 359 3.08 -20.90 7.31
N ILE A 360 1.81 -20.74 6.92
CA ILE A 360 1.04 -19.49 7.11
C ILE A 360 0.95 -19.16 8.61
N ALA A 361 0.52 -20.12 9.44
CA ALA A 361 0.37 -19.90 10.88
C ALA A 361 1.72 -19.59 11.55
N ALA A 362 2.79 -20.29 11.16
CA ALA A 362 4.15 -20.05 11.65
C ALA A 362 4.64 -18.65 11.26
N TYR A 363 4.46 -18.23 10.00
CA TYR A 363 4.82 -16.89 9.57
C TYR A 363 4.07 -15.82 10.37
N LEU A 364 2.76 -15.95 10.48
CA LEU A 364 1.91 -14.98 11.17
C LEU A 364 2.21 -14.87 12.68
N SER A 365 2.63 -15.96 13.31
CA SER A 365 3.00 -15.98 14.74
C SER A 365 4.47 -15.63 15.02
N SER A 366 5.37 -15.78 14.04
CA SER A 366 6.81 -15.56 14.21
C SER A 366 7.23 -14.11 14.44
N GLY A 367 6.33 -13.16 14.18
CA GLY A 367 6.67 -11.73 14.14
C GLY A 367 7.54 -11.34 12.95
N ARG A 368 7.79 -12.20 11.96
CA ARG A 368 8.43 -11.79 10.71
C ARG A 368 7.56 -10.77 9.99
N SER A 369 8.17 -9.76 9.36
CA SER A 369 7.45 -8.77 8.54
C SER A 369 8.26 -8.38 7.31
N ARG A 370 7.58 -7.98 6.23
CA ARG A 370 8.23 -7.53 4.98
C ARG A 370 9.01 -6.22 5.11
N GLY A 371 8.62 -5.35 6.06
CA GLY A 371 9.35 -4.12 6.37
C GLY A 371 10.44 -4.34 7.41
N GLY A 372 11.56 -3.61 7.27
CA GLY A 372 12.49 -3.40 8.37
C GLY A 372 11.86 -2.50 9.43
N LYS A 373 12.19 -2.70 10.71
CA LYS A 373 11.73 -1.81 11.78
C LYS A 373 12.30 -0.41 11.56
N THR A 374 11.45 0.59 11.36
CA THR A 374 11.89 1.98 11.32
C THR A 374 11.98 2.48 12.76
N SER A 375 13.18 2.79 13.24
CA SER A 375 13.33 3.42 14.54
C SER A 375 12.87 4.88 14.46
N ILE A 376 11.73 5.20 15.06
CA ILE A 376 11.36 6.59 15.32
C ILE A 376 12.14 7.02 16.56
N VAL A 377 13.12 7.91 16.37
CA VAL A 377 13.78 8.57 17.50
C VAL A 377 12.83 9.67 17.97
N SER A 378 12.13 9.41 19.08
CA SER A 378 11.41 10.46 19.79
C SER A 378 12.42 11.47 20.34
N PRO A 379 12.20 12.80 20.23
CA PRO A 379 13.08 13.78 20.87
C PRO A 379 13.20 13.59 22.39
N ALA A 380 12.26 12.90 23.03
CA ALA A 380 12.33 12.56 24.45
C ALA A 380 13.41 11.52 24.78
N GLU A 381 13.78 10.65 23.82
CA GLU A 381 14.85 9.66 23.99
C GLU A 381 16.24 10.27 23.76
N THR A 382 16.33 11.32 22.93
CA THR A 382 17.60 12.04 22.70
C THR A 382 18.09 12.79 23.94
N VAL A 383 17.18 13.19 24.85
CA VAL A 383 17.53 13.94 26.07
C VAL A 383 18.03 13.03 27.20
N VAL A 384 17.84 11.70 27.10
CA VAL A 384 18.35 10.73 28.08
C VAL A 384 19.76 10.21 27.72
N ALA A 385 20.25 10.54 26.52
CA ALA A 385 21.57 10.12 26.00
C ALA A 385 22.63 11.25 25.97
N LEU A 386 22.37 12.37 26.62
CA LEU A 386 23.34 13.44 26.94
C LEU A 386 23.37 13.64 28.45
#